data_AF-A0A3S3RJY6-F1
#
_entry.id   AF-A0A3S3RJY6-F1
#
_cell.length_a   1.000
_cell.length_b   1.000
_cell.length_c   1.000
_cell.angle_alpha   90.00
_cell.angle_beta   90.00
_cell.angle_gamma   90.00
#
_symmetry.space_group_name_H-M   'P 1'
#
loop_
_entity.id
_entity.type
_entity.pdbx_description
1 polymer ?
#
loop_
_entity_poly.entity_id
_entity_poly.type
_entity_poly.pdbx_seq_one_letter_code
_entity_poly.pdbx_strand_id
1 'polypeptide(L)' 'MTPYQAICTAAQRRLRPILLTTTTTVAGMIPLWIGGGVMWEPMAIAIIFGLLGATVLTLGVVPMLYSILFRVAIPK' A
#
# COMPACT_ATOMS: atom_id res chain seq x y z
N MET A 1 2.98 18.21 22.51
CA MET A 1 2.29 17.41 21.47
C MET A 1 1.65 16.22 22.16
N THR A 2 0.34 16.02 22.00
CA THR A 2 -0.35 14.89 22.65
C THR A 2 0.06 13.57 21.98
N PRO A 3 0.18 12.45 22.74
CA PRO A 3 0.56 11.16 22.18
C PRO A 3 -0.35 10.73 21.02
N TYR A 4 -1.63 11.15 21.05
CA TYR A 4 -2.60 10.99 19.95
C TYR A 4 -2.05 11.44 18.58
N GLN A 5 -1.55 12.67 18.52
CA GLN A 5 -1.07 13.26 17.27
C GLN A 5 0.24 12.63 16.79
N ALA A 6 1.09 12.15 17.71
CA ALA A 6 2.38 11.55 17.36
C ALA A 6 2.20 10.24 16.58
N ILE A 7 1.26 9.41 16.98
CA ILE A 7 1.02 8.13 16.29
C ILE A 7 0.22 8.34 15.00
N CYS A 8 -0.70 9.30 14.94
CA CYS A 8 -1.37 9.71 13.68
C CYS A 8 -0.35 10.14 12.64
N THR A 9 0.60 10.98 13.06
CA THR A 9 1.70 11.44 12.20
C THR A 9 2.62 10.28 11.79
N ALA A 10 2.92 9.36 12.71
CA ALA A 10 3.76 8.18 12.42
C ALA A 10 3.09 7.20 11.44
N ALA A 11 1.77 7.01 11.53
CA ALA A 11 1.03 6.15 10.61
C ALA A 11 0.85 6.78 9.22
N GLN A 12 0.49 8.06 9.15
CA GLN A 12 0.44 8.77 7.86
C GLN A 12 1.80 8.78 7.15
N ARG A 13 2.90 8.86 7.91
CA ARG A 13 4.26 8.76 7.36
C ARG A 13 4.61 7.38 6.79
N ARG A 14 3.93 6.30 7.18
CA ARG A 14 4.13 4.95 6.61
C ARG A 14 3.23 4.69 5.39
N LEU A 15 2.02 5.23 5.42
CA LEU A 15 1.03 5.09 4.34
C LEU A 15 1.50 5.72 3.03
N ARG A 16 2.14 6.90 3.08
CA ARG A 16 2.69 7.58 1.90
C ARG A 16 3.76 6.75 1.17
N PRO A 17 4.80 6.21 1.85
CA PRO A 17 5.76 5.29 1.25
C PRO A 17 5.14 4.05 0.61
N ILE A 18 4.15 3.42 1.24
CA ILE A 18 3.51 2.21 0.70
C ILE A 18 2.80 2.52 -0.63
N LEU A 19 2.02 3.60 -0.67
CA LEU A 19 1.37 4.03 -1.91
C LEU A 19 2.39 4.35 -3.01
N LEU A 20 3.49 5.02 -2.65
CA LEU A 20 4.56 5.41 -3.57
C LEU A 20 5.30 4.21 -4.16
N THR A 21 5.61 3.18 -3.36
CA THR A 21 6.25 1.97 -3.87
C THR A 21 5.32 1.22 -4.82
N THR A 22 4.05 1.03 -4.45
CA THR A 22 3.08 0.36 -5.33
C THR A 22 2.87 1.06 -6.66
N THR A 23 2.75 2.40 -6.64
CA THR A 23 2.64 3.17 -7.90
C THR A 23 3.91 3.06 -8.74
N THR A 24 5.09 3.10 -8.12
CA THR A 24 6.36 2.94 -8.82
C THR A 24 6.51 1.55 -9.45
N THR A 25 6.13 0.49 -8.74
CA THR A 25 6.18 -0.88 -9.26
C THR A 25 5.20 -1.09 -10.41
N VAL A 26 3.96 -0.61 -10.29
CA VAL A 26 2.99 -0.67 -11.38
C VAL A 26 3.49 0.11 -12.58
N ALA A 27 4.02 1.33 -12.39
CA ALA A 27 4.60 2.14 -13.46
C ALA A 27 5.77 1.44 -14.17
N GLY A 28 6.65 0.75 -13.43
CA GLY A 28 7.77 -0.02 -13.99
C GLY A 28 7.34 -1.29 -14.74
N MET A 29 6.18 -1.86 -14.41
CA MET A 29 5.63 -3.05 -15.08
C MET A 29 4.88 -2.70 -16.38
N ILE A 30 4.41 -1.46 -16.57
CA ILE A 30 3.75 -1.00 -17.81
C ILE A 30 4.60 -1.23 -19.07
N PRO A 31 5.89 -0.83 -19.14
CA PRO A 31 6.70 -1.08 -20.34
C PRO A 31 7.02 -2.56 -20.55
N LEU A 32 7.17 -3.34 -19.48
CA LEU A 32 7.36 -4.80 -19.55
C LEU A 32 6.11 -5.51 -20.08
N TRP A 33 4.92 -5.02 -19.74
CA TRP A 33 3.66 -5.53 -20.27
C TRP A 33 3.51 -5.25 -21.77
N ILE A 34 3.93 -4.07 -22.24
CA ILE A 34 3.79 -3.67 -23.65
C ILE A 34 4.90 -4.26 -24.55
N GLY A 35 6.11 -4.47 -24.01
CA GLY A 35 7.30 -4.82 -24.80
C GLY A 35 8.06 -6.08 -24.39
N GLY A 36 7.65 -6.78 -23.33
CA GLY A 36 8.40 -7.93 -22.77
C GLY A 36 8.18 -9.26 -23.51
N GLY A 37 7.14 -9.37 -24.34
CA GLY A 37 6.80 -10.61 -25.05
C GLY A 37 6.05 -11.65 -24.19
N VAL A 38 5.72 -12.78 -24.81
CA VAL A 38 4.76 -13.79 -24.29
C VAL A 38 5.08 -14.39 -22.91
N MET A 39 6.34 -14.31 -22.47
CA MET A 39 6.75 -14.81 -21.15
C MET A 39 6.60 -13.76 -20.04
N TRP A 40 6.83 -12.49 -20.36
CA TRP A 40 6.89 -11.40 -19.37
C TRP A 40 5.52 -10.76 -19.14
N GLU A 41 4.65 -10.80 -20.13
CA GLU A 41 3.27 -10.29 -20.06
C GLU A 41 2.44 -10.93 -18.91
N PRO A 42 2.37 -12.27 -18.76
CA PRO A 42 1.65 -12.89 -17.65
C PRO A 42 2.32 -12.66 -16.29
N MET A 43 3.66 -12.53 -16.25
CA MET A 43 4.38 -12.21 -15.03
C MET A 43 4.07 -10.80 -14.53
N ALA A 44 4.05 -9.81 -15.44
CA ALA A 44 3.72 -8.43 -15.10
C ALA A 44 2.28 -8.33 -14.57
N ILE A 45 1.33 -9.01 -15.21
CA ILE A 45 -0.07 -9.06 -14.75
C ILE A 45 -0.17 -9.70 -13.36
N ALA A 46 0.50 -10.84 -13.12
CA ALA A 46 0.51 -11.50 -11.82
C ALA A 46 1.08 -10.60 -10.70
N ILE A 47 2.17 -9.87 -10.98
CA ILE A 47 2.77 -8.94 -10.04
C ILE A 47 1.85 -7.74 -9.78
N ILE A 48 1.24 -7.16 -10.82
CA ILE A 48 0.32 -6.02 -10.67
C ILE A 48 -0.90 -6.42 -9.83
N PHE A 49 -1.54 -7.55 -10.14
CA PHE A 49 -2.68 -8.04 -9.36
C PHE A 49 -2.28 -8.45 -7.94
N GLY A 50 -1.13 -9.10 -7.78
CA GLY A 50 -0.60 -9.48 -6.47
C GLY A 50 -0.30 -8.28 -5.60
N LEU A 51 0.34 -7.23 -6.16
CA LEU A 51 0.58 -5.98 -5.46
C LEU A 51 -0.72 -5.24 -5.19
N LEU A 52 -1.66 -5.12 -6.14
CA LEU A 52 -2.95 -4.48 -5.88
C LEU A 52 -3.70 -5.17 -4.73
N GLY A 53 -3.77 -6.50 -4.75
CA GLY A 53 -4.38 -7.29 -3.67
C GLY A 53 -3.65 -7.09 -2.34
N ALA A 54 -2.32 -7.16 -2.33
CA ALA A 54 -1.51 -6.89 -1.14
C ALA A 54 -1.64 -5.44 -0.65
N THR A 55 -1.84 -4.47 -1.54
CA THR A 55 -2.02 -3.05 -1.21
C THR A 55 -3.38 -2.80 -0.60
N VAL A 56 -4.44 -3.39 -1.16
CA VAL A 56 -5.78 -3.33 -0.59
C VAL A 56 -5.80 -4.01 0.78
N LEU A 57 -5.17 -5.19 0.89
CA LEU A 57 -5.03 -5.89 2.16
C LEU A 57 -4.24 -5.04 3.16
N THR A 58 -3.12 -4.42 2.74
CA THR A 58 -2.31 -3.55 3.60
C THR A 58 -3.06 -2.28 3.97
N LEU A 59 -3.77 -1.63 3.05
CA LEU A 59 -4.58 -0.44 3.32
C LEU A 59 -5.82 -0.74 4.17
N GLY A 60 -6.29 -1.99 4.26
CA GLY A 60 -7.31 -2.43 5.22
C GLY A 60 -6.71 -2.88 6.56
N VAL A 61 -5.57 -3.57 6.53
CA VAL A 61 -4.85 -4.04 7.72
C VAL A 61 -4.17 -2.89 8.45
N VAL A 62 -3.66 -1.88 7.76
CA VAL A 62 -3.04 -0.69 8.35
C VAL A 62 -4.02 0.12 9.21
N PRO A 63 -5.24 0.48 8.78
CA PRO A 63 -6.21 1.16 9.64
C PRO A 63 -6.70 0.24 10.75
N MET A 64 -6.78 -1.08 10.53
CA MET A 64 -7.16 -2.04 11.58
C MET A 64 -6.06 -2.15 12.65
N LEU A 65 -4.80 -2.32 12.28
CA LEU A 65 -3.65 -2.23 13.19
C LEU A 65 -3.59 -0.87 13.86
N TYR A 66 -3.85 0.22 13.13
CA TYR A 66 -3.89 1.55 13.70
C TYR A 66 -4.98 1.69 14.76
N SER A 67 -6.18 1.15 14.51
CA SER A 67 -7.29 1.14 15.47
C SER A 67 -6.97 0.34 16.73
N ILE A 68 -6.23 -0.77 16.60
CA ILE A 68 -5.85 -1.68 17.69
C ILE A 68 -4.69 -1.11 18.50
N LEU A 69 -3.61 -0.67 17.83
CA LEU A 69 -2.41 -0.12 18.47
C LEU A 69 -2.70 1.22 19.16
N PHE A 70 -3.68 1.95 18.64
CA PHE A 70 -4.00 3.30 19.09
C PHE A 70 -5.28 3.44 19.89
N ARG A 71 -6.03 2.34 20.05
CA ARG A 71 -7.22 2.25 20.89
C ARG A 71 -8.12 3.48 20.76
N VAL A 72 -8.34 3.92 19.51
CA VAL A 72 -9.13 5.11 19.22
C VAL A 72 -10.58 4.79 19.56
N ALA A 73 -11.00 5.19 20.75
CA ALA A 73 -12.40 5.49 21.01
C ALA A 73 -12.79 6.60 20.04
N ILE A 74 -13.72 6.29 19.14
CA ILE A 74 -14.33 7.22 18.20
C ILE A 74 -14.79 8.44 19.00
N PRO A 75 -14.17 9.63 18.89
CA PRO A 75 -14.82 10.83 19.39
C PRO A 75 -16.04 11.05 18.49
N LYS A 76 -17.22 11.13 19.13
CA LYS A 76 -18.49 11.47 18.50
C LYS A 76 -18.37 12.71 17.62
#